data_AF-A0A6I1MS00-F1
#
_entry.id   AF-A0A6I1MS00-F1
#
_cell.length_a   1.000
_cell.length_b   1.000
_cell.length_c   1.000
_cell.angle_alpha   90.00
_cell.angle_beta   90.00
_cell.angle_gamma   90.00
#
_symmetry.space_group_name_H-M   'P 1'
#
loop_
_entity.id
_entity.type
_entity.pdbx_description
1 polymer ?
#
loop_
_entity_poly.entity_id
_entity_poly.type
_entity_poly.pdbx_seq_one_letter_code
_entity_poly.pdbx_strand_id
1 'polypeptide(L)'
;MKIQEIFNNLLESGVVINYGDENITFSMVTYLKEEDENTLIIELDYEEKYLVDKEKFKENHSKENINFYDWQNVRDFDKLLEK
;
A
#
# COMPACT_ATOMS: atom_id res chain seq x y z
N MET A 1 -11.41 5.35 3.50
CA MET A 1 -10.91 6.16 4.64
C MET A 1 -10.04 5.36 5.60
N LYS A 2 -10.46 4.15 6.03
CA LYS A 2 -9.68 3.32 6.97
C LYS A 2 -8.31 2.87 6.44
N ILE A 3 -8.21 2.47 5.17
CA ILE A 3 -6.95 1.93 4.62
C ILE A 3 -5.87 2.99 4.51
N GLN A 4 -6.22 4.20 4.07
CA GLN A 4 -5.29 5.33 3.95
C GLN A 4 -4.72 5.75 5.31
N GLU A 5 -5.53 5.74 6.37
CA GLU A 5 -5.09 6.07 7.73
C GLU A 5 -4.06 5.05 8.24
N ILE A 6 -4.34 3.76 8.11
CA ILE A 6 -3.39 2.71 8.52
C ILE A 6 -2.12 2.75 7.66
N PHE A 7 -2.26 2.98 6.36
CA PHE A 7 -1.13 3.15 5.46
C PHE A 7 -0.23 4.31 5.91
N ASN A 8 -0.79 5.49 6.21
CA ASN A 8 -0.01 6.62 6.70
C ASN A 8 0.69 6.31 8.03
N ASN A 9 0.01 5.64 8.96
CA ASN A 9 0.62 5.24 10.23
C ASN A 9 1.82 4.29 10.02
N LEU A 10 1.75 3.39 9.03
CA LEU A 10 2.86 2.51 8.66
C LEU A 10 4.03 3.32 8.08
N LEU A 11 3.77 4.29 7.19
CA LEU A 11 4.83 5.15 6.65
C LEU A 11 5.48 5.99 7.75
N GLU A 12 4.68 6.56 8.66
CA GLU A 12 5.16 7.36 9.80
C GLU A 12 6.02 6.55 10.78
N SER A 13 5.76 5.24 10.92
CA SER A 13 6.60 4.35 11.73
C SER A 13 7.86 3.87 11.02
N GLY A 14 8.03 4.23 9.74
CA GLY A 14 9.19 3.91 8.91
C GLY A 14 9.03 2.63 8.09
N VAL A 15 7.85 2.01 8.05
CA VAL A 15 7.57 0.89 7.15
C VAL A 15 7.59 1.41 5.72
N VAL A 16 8.29 0.71 4.84
CA VAL A 16 8.35 1.02 3.41
C VAL A 16 7.43 0.05 2.68
N ILE A 17 6.50 0.58 1.90
CA ILE A 17 5.61 -0.20 1.05
C ILE A 17 6.04 0.05 -0.38
N ASN A 18 6.40 -1.01 -1.09
CA ASN A 18 6.79 -0.93 -2.50
C ASN A 18 5.76 -1.66 -3.37
N TYR A 19 5.60 -1.22 -4.60
CA TYR A 19 4.75 -1.88 -5.59
C TYR A 19 5.36 -1.78 -6.99
N GLY A 20 5.19 -2.82 -7.78
CA GLY A 20 5.48 -2.86 -9.21
C GLY A 20 4.78 -4.06 -9.84
N ASP A 21 4.51 -4.01 -11.14
CA ASP A 21 3.91 -5.11 -11.89
C ASP A 21 4.56 -5.22 -13.29
N GLU A 22 3.96 -5.97 -14.21
CA GLU A 22 4.50 -6.12 -15.57
C GLU A 22 4.57 -4.81 -16.37
N ASN A 23 3.84 -3.76 -15.96
CA ASN A 23 3.79 -2.46 -16.60
C ASN A 23 4.38 -1.33 -15.75
N ILE A 24 4.48 -1.53 -14.44
CA ILE A 24 4.88 -0.51 -13.46
C ILE A 24 6.20 -0.92 -12.81
N THR A 25 7.22 -0.08 -12.95
CA THR A 25 8.51 -0.29 -12.29
C THR A 25 8.33 -0.35 -10.77
N PHE A 26 9.03 -1.29 -10.14
CA PHE A 26 8.98 -1.49 -8.69
C PHE A 26 9.56 -0.27 -7.94
N SER A 27 8.70 0.44 -7.23
CA SER A 27 8.98 1.73 -6.59
C SER A 27 8.21 1.89 -5.27
N MET A 28 8.57 2.92 -4.49
CA MET A 28 7.95 3.17 -3.18
C MET A 28 6.56 3.77 -3.34
N VAL A 29 5.58 3.19 -2.66
CA VAL A 29 4.23 3.75 -2.56
C VAL A 29 4.25 4.89 -1.55
N THR A 30 3.97 6.11 -2.02
CA THR A 30 3.96 7.33 -1.20
C THR A 30 2.55 7.80 -0.84
N TYR A 31 1.55 7.29 -1.55
CA TYR A 31 0.14 7.55 -1.29
C TYR A 31 -0.68 6.31 -1.67
N LEU A 32 -1.72 6.04 -0.91
CA LEU A 32 -2.69 4.98 -1.21
C LEU A 32 -4.09 5.42 -0.78
N LYS A 33 -5.05 5.27 -1.68
CA LYS A 33 -6.47 5.49 -1.43
C LYS A 33 -7.30 4.46 -2.18
N GLU A 34 -8.33 3.97 -1.52
CA GLU A 34 -9.38 3.16 -2.15
C GLU A 34 -10.29 4.05 -3.00
N GLU A 35 -10.46 3.71 -4.27
CA GLU A 35 -11.34 4.43 -5.20
C GLU A 35 -12.72 3.76 -5.27
N ASP A 36 -12.73 2.44 -5.40
CA ASP A 36 -13.92 1.59 -5.24
C ASP A 36 -13.55 0.25 -4.57
N GLU A 37 -14.48 -0.71 -4.53
CA GLU A 37 -14.29 -2.01 -3.86
C GLU A 37 -13.10 -2.82 -4.41
N ASN A 38 -12.74 -2.62 -5.69
CA ASN A 38 -11.73 -3.45 -6.36
C ASN A 38 -10.53 -2.64 -6.86
N THR A 39 -10.52 -1.32 -6.71
CA THR A 39 -9.45 -0.47 -7.24
C THR A 39 -8.87 0.48 -6.22
N LEU A 40 -7.55 0.65 -6.30
CA LEU A 40 -6.77 1.57 -5.50
C LEU A 40 -6.14 2.63 -6.39
N ILE A 41 -6.11 3.86 -5.91
CA ILE A 41 -5.21 4.90 -6.42
C ILE A 41 -3.95 4.86 -5.55
N ILE A 42 -2.81 4.62 -6.19
CA ILE A 42 -1.50 4.67 -5.56
C ILE A 42 -0.65 5.78 -6.19
N GLU A 43 0.26 6.38 -5.43
CA GLU A 43 1.33 7.24 -5.96
C GLU A 43 2.66 6.55 -5.72
N LEU A 44 3.55 6.59 -6.71
CA LEU A 44 4.89 6.02 -6.61
C LEU A 44 5.95 7.13 -6.60
N ASP A 45 6.92 7.03 -5.70
CA ASP A 45 8.10 7.90 -5.55
C ASP A 45 7.79 9.42 -5.54
N TYR A 46 6.58 9.83 -5.10
CA TYR A 46 6.08 11.22 -5.12
C TYR A 46 5.92 11.82 -6.52
N GLU A 47 5.79 10.98 -7.56
CA GLU A 47 5.70 11.42 -8.95
C GLU A 47 4.33 11.15 -9.56
N GLU A 48 4.07 9.91 -9.99
CA GLU A 48 2.90 9.54 -10.77
C GLU A 48 1.88 8.76 -9.94
N LYS A 49 0.60 8.96 -10.28
CA LYS A 49 -0.52 8.22 -9.71
C LYS A 49 -1.04 7.18 -10.68
N TYR A 50 -1.26 5.98 -10.17
CA TYR A 50 -1.77 4.83 -10.91
C TYR A 50 -3.09 4.37 -10.30
N LEU A 51 -4.03 4.03 -11.17
CA LEU A 51 -5.21 3.26 -10.78
C LEU A 51 -4.87 1.78 -10.95
N VAL A 52 -4.81 1.05 -9.85
CA VAL A 52 -4.40 -0.36 -9.82
C VAL A 52 -5.54 -1.22 -9.27
N ASP A 53 -5.64 -2.44 -9.80
CA ASP A 53 -6.52 -3.45 -9.25
C ASP A 53 -6.02 -3.87 -7.86
N LYS A 54 -6.96 -4.01 -6.92
CA LYS A 54 -6.67 -4.32 -5.51
C LYS A 54 -6.06 -5.71 -5.34
N GLU A 55 -6.50 -6.70 -6.11
CA GLU A 55 -5.90 -8.05 -6.10
C GLU A 55 -4.49 -8.01 -6.70
N LYS A 56 -4.29 -7.29 -7.80
CA LYS A 56 -2.92 -7.06 -8.33
C LYS A 56 -2.01 -6.38 -7.31
N PHE A 57 -2.51 -5.39 -6.58
CA PHE A 57 -1.75 -4.74 -5.51
C PHE A 57 -1.36 -5.74 -4.43
N LYS A 58 -2.31 -6.55 -3.95
CA LYS A 58 -2.05 -7.59 -2.92
C LYS A 58 -0.97 -8.58 -3.34
N GLU A 59 -0.98 -9.01 -4.59
CA GLU A 59 -0.03 -10.01 -5.09
C GLU A 59 1.38 -9.45 -5.27
N ASN A 60 1.52 -8.16 -5.59
CA ASN A 60 2.80 -7.60 -6.04
C ASN A 60 3.41 -6.53 -5.13
N HIS A 61 2.71 -6.10 -4.07
CA HIS A 61 3.32 -5.18 -3.11
C HIS A 61 4.26 -5.90 -2.14
N SER A 62 5.32 -5.21 -1.70
CA SER A 62 6.16 -5.64 -0.59
C SER A 62 6.01 -4.68 0.60
N LYS A 63 6.35 -5.18 1.78
CA LYS A 63 6.44 -4.39 3.01
C LYS A 63 7.80 -4.64 3.64
N GLU A 64 8.57 -3.58 3.85
CA GLU A 64 9.93 -3.60 4.37
C GLU A 64 10.05 -2.75 5.62
N ASN A 65 11.12 -2.96 6.41
CA ASN A 65 11.38 -2.25 7.66
C ASN A 65 10.27 -2.36 8.74
N ILE A 66 9.53 -3.48 8.73
CA ILE A 66 8.52 -3.78 9.76
C ILE A 66 9.21 -4.08 11.10
N ASN A 67 8.88 -3.32 12.13
CA ASN A 67 9.31 -3.57 13.50
C ASN A 67 8.18 -4.19 14.35
N PHE A 68 8.49 -4.59 15.59
CA PHE A 68 7.53 -5.27 16.48
C PHE A 68 6.24 -4.46 16.74
N TYR A 69 6.34 -3.13 16.79
CA TYR A 69 5.20 -2.25 17.07
C TYR A 69 4.27 -2.07 15.86
N ASP A 70 4.74 -2.39 14.65
CA ASP A 70 3.96 -2.25 13.41
C ASP A 70 3.03 -3.43 13.15
N TRP A 71 3.23 -4.56 13.84
CA TRP A 71 2.56 -5.84 13.53
C TRP A 71 1.04 -5.73 13.50
N GLN A 72 0.45 -4.93 14.39
CA GLN A 72 -1.00 -4.75 14.43
C GLN A 72 -1.48 -3.94 13.21
N ASN A 73 -0.79 -2.85 12.88
CA ASN A 73 -1.12 -2.03 11.71
C ASN A 73 -0.93 -2.79 10.40
N VAL A 74 0.13 -3.61 10.28
CA VAL A 74 0.35 -4.47 9.11
C VAL A 74 -0.82 -5.46 8.94
N ARG A 75 -1.24 -6.13 10.02
CA ARG A 75 -2.36 -7.08 9.96
C ARG A 75 -3.68 -6.41 9.60
N ASP A 76 -3.92 -5.22 10.12
CA ASP A 76 -5.16 -4.49 9.83
C ASP A 76 -5.14 -3.91 8.41
N PHE A 77 -3.97 -3.51 7.91
CA PHE A 77 -3.78 -3.16 6.50
C PHE A 77 -4.08 -4.35 5.59
N ASP A 78 -3.52 -5.52 5.86
CA ASP A 78 -3.74 -6.74 5.07
C ASP A 78 -5.24 -7.13 5.06
N LYS A 79 -5.93 -7.07 6.21
CA LYS A 79 -7.39 -7.32 6.27
C LYS A 79 -8.22 -6.31 5.49
N LEU A 80 -7.77 -5.05 5.38
CA LEU A 80 -8.47 -4.04 4.60
C LEU A 80 -8.27 -4.26 3.10
N LEU A 81 -7.14 -4.83 2.71
CA LEU A 81 -6.91 -5.28 1.34
C LEU A 81 -7.75 -6.53 0.99
N GLU A 82 -8.07 -7.39 1.94
CA GLU A 82 -8.90 -8.59 1.70
C GLU A 82 -10.42 -8.33 1.60
N LYS A 83 -10.89 -7.13 1.97
CA LYS A 83 -12.31 -6.76 1.94
C LYS A 83 -12.75 -6.23 0.60
#